data_AF-A0A3B7MXW5-F1
#
_entry.id   AF-A0A3B7MXW5-F1
#
_cell.length_a   1.000
_cell.length_b   1.000
_cell.length_c   1.000
_cell.angle_alpha   90.00
_cell.angle_beta   90.00
_cell.angle_gamma   90.00
#
_symmetry.space_group_name_H-M   'P 1'
#
loop_
_entity.id
_entity.type
_entity.pdbx_description
1 polymer ?
#
loop_
_entity_poly.entity_id
_entity_poly.type
_entity_poly.pdbx_seq_one_letter_code
_entity_poly.pdbx_strand_id
1 'polypeptide(L)'
;MSCGIALSTAVEVGGWSSELGGQTRESGVPRLEAGVGRTESGRPYTEPGIVTGAERLDQYLPRLQGKRVAVFANHTSVIGNKNLVDVLKEKGVNITVIFGPEHGFRGTADAGEKIGNYTDAQTGIPVVSLYGSKHRPSAEDLSVADVLLFDIQDVGTRFYTYISSMQEYMEAAIENNKPLIILDRPNPNGFYVDGPVLDTAFRSFVGMQPIPIVYGLTIGEYAYLLAGEGWLRQKVTAPINIASSPERAAMERRRAPTSPKAFSLTIIPCLNYTHKSKYVLPVKPSPNLPDIQSIYWYASTCFFEGTVLSEGRGTNKPFQVFGHPTLPKNLVSFTPRSMPGATNPKLKDQLCYGWDLSGQPEEVLSKVNNRVQIKYLLEAYRQFPVKDSFFLNKGNFFNKLAGNNVLMQQVKEGKTEAEIRESWEPGLRKFKEIRKKYLIYEDF
;
A
#
# COMPACT_ATOMS: atom_id res chain seq x y z
N MET A 1 63.19 17.11 -53.17
CA MET A 1 63.96 16.39 -52.12
C MET A 1 63.28 15.05 -51.88
N SER A 2 64.11 14.04 -51.71
CA SER A 2 63.95 12.62 -52.00
C SER A 2 62.86 11.86 -51.24
N CYS A 3 62.19 11.00 -52.00
CA CYS A 3 61.59 9.73 -51.63
C CYS A 3 62.69 8.65 -51.41
N GLY A 4 62.47 7.67 -50.53
CA GLY A 4 63.21 6.39 -50.43
C GLY A 4 62.23 5.33 -49.88
N ILE A 5 61.88 4.23 -50.59
CA ILE A 5 62.63 3.00 -50.96
C ILE A 5 63.16 2.28 -49.70
N ALA A 6 62.73 1.07 -49.33
CA ALA A 6 62.91 -0.26 -49.97
C ALA A 6 61.80 -1.26 -49.51
N LEU A 7 61.22 -2.16 -50.33
CA LEU A 7 61.71 -3.48 -50.82
C LEU A 7 62.17 -4.42 -49.66
N SER A 8 61.78 -5.71 -49.52
CA SER A 8 61.47 -6.74 -50.53
C SER A 8 60.78 -8.01 -49.96
N THR A 9 60.21 -8.81 -50.88
CA THR A 9 60.12 -10.32 -50.96
C THR A 9 59.48 -11.13 -49.81
N ALA A 10 58.36 -11.84 -49.98
CA ALA A 10 58.01 -12.99 -50.85
C ALA A 10 58.49 -14.38 -50.36
N VAL A 11 57.67 -15.41 -50.65
CA VAL A 11 57.77 -16.88 -50.47
C VAL A 11 56.89 -17.42 -49.32
N GLU A 12 55.70 -18.01 -49.54
CA GLU A 12 55.29 -19.30 -50.16
C GLU A 12 55.34 -20.55 -49.23
N VAL A 13 54.13 -21.13 -49.06
CA VAL A 13 53.66 -22.53 -48.90
C VAL A 13 54.28 -23.56 -47.94
N GLY A 14 53.35 -24.33 -47.34
CA GLY A 14 53.53 -25.69 -46.79
C GLY A 14 53.45 -25.71 -45.25
N GLY A 15 52.61 -26.48 -44.56
CA GLY A 15 51.92 -27.71 -44.92
C GLY A 15 52.25 -28.79 -43.87
N TRP A 16 51.24 -29.18 -43.08
CA TRP A 16 51.04 -30.47 -42.39
C TRP A 16 51.74 -30.82 -41.06
N SER A 17 50.85 -31.06 -40.07
CA SER A 17 50.80 -32.09 -39.02
C SER A 17 51.93 -32.25 -38.00
N SER A 18 51.57 -32.11 -36.72
CA SER A 18 51.59 -33.24 -35.77
C SER A 18 50.77 -32.93 -34.51
N GLU A 19 50.03 -33.95 -34.09
CA GLU A 19 49.26 -34.02 -32.85
C GLU A 19 50.19 -33.95 -31.63
N LEU A 20 49.69 -33.41 -30.50
CA LEU A 20 49.78 -34.03 -29.18
C LEU A 20 48.80 -33.31 -28.24
N GLY A 21 47.97 -34.13 -27.58
CA GLY A 21 46.76 -33.71 -26.88
C GLY A 21 46.99 -33.04 -25.52
N GLY A 22 45.94 -32.34 -25.09
CA GLY A 22 45.77 -31.81 -23.75
C GLY A 22 44.32 -31.37 -23.55
N GLN A 23 43.48 -32.29 -23.07
CA GLN A 23 42.09 -32.02 -22.68
C GLN A 23 42.02 -31.05 -21.50
N THR A 24 41.24 -29.97 -21.62
CA THR A 24 40.49 -29.39 -20.49
C THR A 24 39.12 -28.91 -20.97
N ARG A 25 38.12 -29.18 -20.14
CA ARG A 25 36.68 -29.20 -20.43
C ARG A 25 36.06 -27.80 -20.56
N GLU A 26 35.11 -27.70 -21.48
CA GLU A 26 34.13 -26.61 -21.62
C GLU A 26 33.30 -26.42 -20.33
N SER A 27 33.01 -25.16 -20.00
CA SER A 27 31.82 -24.79 -19.23
C SER A 27 31.14 -23.62 -19.94
N GLY A 28 30.18 -23.95 -20.82
CA GLY A 28 29.27 -23.00 -21.42
C GLY A 28 28.18 -22.62 -20.41
N VAL A 29 28.08 -21.33 -20.09
CA VAL A 29 26.91 -20.74 -19.44
C VAL A 29 26.21 -19.88 -20.49
N PRO A 30 24.99 -20.24 -20.95
CA PRO A 30 24.24 -19.40 -21.86
C PRO A 30 23.73 -18.16 -21.10
N ARG A 31 24.00 -16.99 -21.69
CA ARG A 31 23.47 -15.69 -21.28
C ARG A 31 21.97 -15.68 -21.56
N LEU A 32 21.14 -15.70 -20.53
CA LEU A 32 19.69 -15.50 -20.67
C LEU A 32 19.43 -14.02 -20.97
N GLU A 33 19.06 -13.74 -22.22
CA GLU A 33 18.42 -12.49 -22.60
C GLU A 33 17.02 -12.44 -21.96
N ALA A 34 16.77 -11.42 -21.14
CA ALA A 34 15.48 -11.18 -20.51
C ALA A 34 14.46 -10.71 -21.56
N GLY A 35 13.82 -11.66 -22.23
CA GLY A 35 12.69 -11.42 -23.13
C GLY A 35 11.42 -11.09 -22.35
N VAL A 36 10.79 -9.98 -22.71
CA VAL A 36 9.49 -9.52 -22.19
C VAL A 36 8.39 -10.43 -22.72
N GLY A 37 7.85 -11.31 -21.86
CA GLY A 37 6.71 -12.17 -22.17
C GLY A 37 5.41 -11.63 -21.56
N ARG A 38 4.42 -11.30 -22.41
CA ARG A 38 3.02 -11.18 -21.99
C ARG A 38 2.43 -12.58 -21.82
N THR A 39 1.67 -12.85 -20.75
CA THR A 39 0.81 -14.04 -20.74
C THR A 39 -0.41 -13.77 -21.62
N GLU A 40 -0.94 -14.82 -22.27
CA GLU A 40 -2.16 -14.79 -23.11
C GLU A 40 -3.42 -14.28 -22.37
N SER A 41 -3.33 -14.01 -21.06
CA SER A 41 -4.45 -13.58 -20.22
C SER A 41 -4.56 -12.07 -19.96
N GLY A 42 -3.67 -11.23 -20.51
CA GLY A 42 -3.76 -9.77 -20.35
C GLY A 42 -3.67 -9.25 -18.91
N ARG A 43 -3.18 -10.06 -17.96
CA ARG A 43 -2.99 -9.63 -16.57
C ARG A 43 -1.72 -8.77 -16.43
N PRO A 44 -1.79 -7.58 -15.79
CA PRO A 44 -0.60 -6.83 -15.44
C PRO A 44 0.25 -7.58 -14.41
N TYR A 45 1.53 -7.26 -14.34
CA TYR A 45 2.57 -7.87 -13.50
C TYR A 45 2.14 -8.12 -12.05
N THR A 46 1.56 -9.27 -11.74
CA THR A 46 1.76 -9.89 -10.43
C THR A 46 3.06 -10.67 -10.54
N GLU A 47 4.07 -10.41 -9.69
CA GLU A 47 5.18 -11.36 -9.57
C GLU A 47 4.57 -12.77 -9.40
N PRO A 48 4.85 -13.71 -10.33
CA PRO A 48 4.21 -15.01 -10.29
C PRO A 48 4.48 -15.69 -8.95
N GLY A 49 3.40 -16.00 -8.22
CA GLY A 49 3.49 -16.90 -7.05
C GLY A 49 3.39 -16.26 -5.67
N ILE A 50 3.13 -14.96 -5.52
CA ILE A 50 2.75 -14.43 -4.20
C ILE A 50 1.42 -15.06 -3.77
N VAL A 51 1.41 -15.66 -2.57
CA VAL A 51 0.20 -16.23 -1.94
C VAL A 51 -0.15 -15.37 -0.74
N THR A 52 -1.29 -14.70 -0.77
CA THR A 52 -1.75 -13.82 0.32
C THR A 52 -2.10 -14.61 1.58
N GLY A 53 -2.20 -13.93 2.73
CA GLY A 53 -2.67 -14.55 3.96
C GLY A 53 -4.07 -15.15 3.82
N ALA A 54 -4.94 -14.54 3.00
CA ALA A 54 -6.28 -15.02 2.71
C ALA A 54 -6.28 -16.37 1.96
N GLU A 55 -5.32 -16.59 1.06
CA GLU A 55 -5.20 -17.84 0.29
C GLU A 55 -4.68 -19.03 1.13
N ARG A 56 -4.06 -18.77 2.29
CA ARG A 56 -3.53 -19.79 3.21
C ARG A 56 -4.59 -20.37 4.14
N LEU A 57 -5.69 -20.87 3.59
CA LEU A 57 -6.86 -21.38 4.32
C LEU A 57 -6.50 -22.41 5.40
N ASP A 58 -5.53 -23.28 5.13
CA ASP A 58 -5.04 -24.30 6.07
C ASP A 58 -4.49 -23.70 7.38
N GLN A 59 -4.00 -22.46 7.33
CA GLN A 59 -3.42 -21.77 8.48
C GLN A 59 -4.47 -21.17 9.42
N TYR A 60 -5.70 -20.90 8.96
CA TYR A 60 -6.68 -20.21 9.79
C TYR A 60 -8.07 -20.84 9.81
N LEU A 61 -8.49 -21.59 8.78
CA LEU A 61 -9.79 -22.24 8.74
C LEU A 61 -10.05 -23.16 9.95
N PRO A 62 -9.10 -23.99 10.44
CA PRO A 62 -9.31 -24.80 11.64
C PRO A 62 -9.60 -23.98 12.90
N ARG A 63 -9.15 -22.71 12.96
CA ARG A 63 -9.38 -21.80 14.09
C ARG A 63 -10.76 -21.15 14.05
N LEU A 64 -11.44 -21.21 12.90
CA LEU A 64 -12.77 -20.63 12.65
C LEU A 64 -13.90 -21.66 12.76
N GLN A 65 -13.62 -22.95 12.54
CA GLN A 65 -14.65 -23.99 12.54
C GLN A 65 -15.37 -24.11 13.89
N GLY A 66 -16.70 -24.21 13.84
CA GLY A 66 -17.56 -24.29 15.02
C GLY A 66 -17.66 -22.99 15.83
N LYS A 67 -17.08 -21.88 15.38
CA LYS A 67 -17.13 -20.57 16.05
C LYS A 67 -18.01 -19.59 15.30
N ARG A 68 -18.56 -18.60 16.01
CA ARG A 68 -19.17 -17.41 15.41
C ARG A 68 -18.06 -16.45 14.99
N VAL A 69 -18.02 -16.07 13.72
CA VAL A 69 -16.93 -15.27 13.14
C VAL A 69 -17.46 -13.91 12.72
N ALA A 70 -16.78 -12.84 13.15
CA ALA A 70 -16.94 -11.53 12.51
C ALA A 70 -15.79 -11.27 11.54
N VAL A 71 -16.11 -10.71 10.37
CA VAL A 71 -15.12 -10.46 9.32
C VAL A 71 -15.09 -8.98 8.98
N PHE A 72 -13.94 -8.33 9.14
CA PHE A 72 -13.68 -7.03 8.55
C PHE A 72 -13.16 -7.23 7.13
N ALA A 73 -13.93 -6.77 6.14
CA ALA A 73 -13.63 -6.97 4.73
C ALA A 73 -14.24 -5.87 3.84
N ASN A 74 -13.68 -5.72 2.65
CA ASN A 74 -14.31 -4.99 1.55
C ASN A 74 -14.21 -5.77 0.22
N HIS A 75 -14.42 -5.10 -0.90
CA HIS A 75 -14.39 -5.72 -2.23
C HIS A 75 -12.99 -6.20 -2.64
N THR A 76 -11.93 -5.74 -1.98
CA THR A 76 -10.54 -6.18 -2.21
C THR A 76 -10.17 -7.46 -1.48
N SER A 77 -11.00 -7.88 -0.52
CA SER A 77 -10.82 -9.09 0.29
C SER A 77 -11.11 -10.34 -0.56
N VAL A 78 -10.29 -10.60 -1.58
CA VAL A 78 -10.51 -11.68 -2.55
C VAL A 78 -9.51 -12.83 -2.40
N ILE A 79 -9.98 -14.04 -2.74
CA ILE A 79 -9.22 -15.26 -2.97
C ILE A 79 -9.54 -15.68 -4.41
N GLY A 80 -8.56 -15.57 -5.31
CA GLY A 80 -8.81 -15.71 -6.74
C GLY A 80 -9.82 -14.66 -7.23
N ASN A 81 -10.99 -15.11 -7.70
CA ASN A 81 -12.07 -14.25 -8.19
C ASN A 81 -13.28 -14.16 -7.25
N LYS A 82 -13.21 -14.72 -6.04
CA LYS A 82 -14.29 -14.69 -5.05
C LYS A 82 -13.91 -13.84 -3.85
N ASN A 83 -14.90 -13.21 -3.22
CA ASN A 83 -14.69 -12.55 -1.94
C ASN A 83 -14.44 -13.60 -0.83
N LEU A 84 -13.56 -13.27 0.13
CA LEU A 84 -13.22 -14.09 1.28
C LEU A 84 -14.46 -14.58 2.04
N VAL A 85 -15.44 -13.70 2.26
CA VAL A 85 -16.68 -14.06 2.98
C VAL A 85 -17.44 -15.17 2.24
N ASP A 86 -17.52 -15.09 0.91
CA ASP A 86 -18.19 -16.11 0.11
C ASP A 86 -17.44 -17.44 0.19
N VAL A 87 -16.10 -17.41 0.09
CA VAL A 87 -15.25 -18.61 0.23
C VAL A 87 -15.41 -19.24 1.62
N LEU A 88 -15.40 -18.45 2.69
CA LEU A 88 -15.53 -18.97 4.06
C LEU A 88 -16.91 -19.55 4.33
N LYS A 89 -17.97 -18.93 3.78
CA LYS A 89 -19.34 -19.47 3.85
C LYS A 89 -19.43 -20.82 3.12
N GLU A 90 -18.82 -20.95 1.93
CA GLU A 90 -18.73 -22.23 1.21
C GLU A 90 -17.95 -23.30 1.98
N LYS A 91 -17.01 -22.90 2.86
CA LYS A 91 -16.29 -23.81 3.77
C LYS A 91 -17.01 -24.08 5.10
N GLY A 92 -18.27 -23.65 5.24
CA GLY A 92 -19.10 -23.91 6.41
C GLY A 92 -18.78 -23.06 7.63
N VAL A 93 -18.06 -21.94 7.46
CA VAL A 93 -17.78 -21.01 8.56
C VAL A 93 -19.06 -20.23 8.91
N ASN A 94 -19.40 -20.18 10.21
CA ASN A 94 -20.53 -19.41 10.71
C ASN A 94 -20.15 -17.93 10.86
N ILE A 95 -20.31 -17.16 9.79
CA ILE A 95 -20.08 -15.71 9.79
C ILE A 95 -21.34 -15.00 10.28
N THR A 96 -21.24 -14.29 11.41
CA THR A 96 -22.39 -13.64 12.06
C THR A 96 -22.54 -12.17 11.73
N VAL A 97 -21.44 -11.49 11.39
CA VAL A 97 -21.42 -10.08 11.01
C VAL A 97 -20.22 -9.75 10.14
N ILE A 98 -20.42 -8.84 9.19
CA ILE A 98 -19.37 -8.26 8.35
C ILE A 98 -19.20 -6.80 8.74
N PHE A 99 -17.96 -6.35 8.90
CA PHE A 99 -17.61 -4.94 9.10
C PHE A 99 -17.02 -4.37 7.81
N GLY A 100 -17.66 -3.33 7.27
CA GLY A 100 -17.22 -2.64 6.06
C GLY A 100 -16.60 -1.27 6.37
N PRO A 101 -15.45 -0.91 5.78
CA PRO A 101 -14.84 0.43 5.93
C PRO A 101 -15.50 1.44 4.96
N GLU A 102 -14.75 2.50 4.64
CA GLU A 102 -15.01 3.37 3.50
C GLU A 102 -15.27 2.55 2.21
N HIS A 103 -16.26 2.97 1.40
CA HIS A 103 -16.79 2.27 0.22
C HIS A 103 -17.62 1.00 0.49
N GLY A 104 -17.74 0.56 1.76
CA GLY A 104 -18.55 -0.58 2.17
C GLY A 104 -17.96 -1.94 1.78
N PHE A 105 -18.71 -3.01 2.06
CA PHE A 105 -18.21 -4.38 1.89
C PHE A 105 -18.11 -4.83 0.42
N ARG A 106 -19.07 -4.47 -0.43
CA ARG A 106 -19.07 -4.88 -1.86
C ARG A 106 -18.53 -3.81 -2.81
N GLY A 107 -18.00 -2.69 -2.29
CA GLY A 107 -17.38 -1.63 -3.10
C GLY A 107 -18.37 -0.88 -4.01
N THR A 108 -19.65 -0.86 -3.65
CA THR A 108 -20.71 -0.23 -4.44
C THR A 108 -20.95 1.24 -4.10
N ALA A 109 -20.31 1.77 -3.05
CA ALA A 109 -20.43 3.19 -2.68
C ALA A 109 -19.37 4.09 -3.31
N ASP A 110 -19.77 5.33 -3.55
CA ASP A 110 -18.90 6.40 -3.99
C ASP A 110 -17.90 6.84 -2.89
N ALA A 111 -16.88 7.61 -3.27
CA ALA A 111 -15.94 8.18 -2.32
C ALA A 111 -16.60 9.21 -1.41
N GLY A 112 -16.48 9.04 -0.09
CA GLY A 112 -17.13 9.88 0.90
C GLY A 112 -18.62 9.59 1.14
N GLU A 113 -19.21 8.62 0.43
CA GLU A 113 -20.60 8.22 0.63
C GLU A 113 -20.76 7.45 1.95
N LYS A 114 -21.77 7.83 2.74
CA LYS A 114 -22.11 7.14 3.98
C LYS A 114 -23.08 5.99 3.67
N ILE A 115 -22.60 4.76 3.69
CA ILE A 115 -23.47 3.58 3.73
C ILE A 115 -23.82 3.28 5.19
N GLY A 116 -25.10 3.05 5.49
CA GLY A 116 -25.57 2.58 6.79
C GLY A 116 -25.36 1.07 7.00
N ASN A 117 -25.96 0.51 8.04
CA ASN A 117 -26.00 -0.94 8.21
C ASN A 117 -27.00 -1.56 7.22
N TYR A 118 -26.71 -2.75 6.71
CA TYR A 118 -27.57 -3.46 5.76
C TYR A 118 -27.36 -4.97 5.85
N THR A 119 -28.13 -5.75 5.10
CA THR A 119 -27.91 -7.20 4.94
C THR A 119 -27.35 -7.46 3.55
N ASP A 120 -26.21 -8.13 3.45
CA ASP A 120 -25.61 -8.48 2.16
C ASP A 120 -26.55 -9.42 1.38
N ALA A 121 -27.05 -8.97 0.22
CA ALA A 121 -28.08 -9.68 -0.53
C ALA A 121 -27.62 -11.08 -1.01
N GLN A 122 -26.32 -11.25 -1.26
CA GLN A 122 -25.76 -12.51 -1.74
C GLN A 122 -25.63 -13.55 -0.61
N THR A 123 -25.22 -13.12 0.59
CA THR A 123 -24.92 -14.03 1.70
C THR A 123 -25.99 -14.08 2.77
N GLY A 124 -26.87 -13.08 2.86
CA GLY A 124 -27.83 -12.91 3.95
C GLY A 124 -27.18 -12.46 5.27
N ILE A 125 -25.89 -12.12 5.27
CA ILE A 125 -25.15 -11.77 6.49
C ILE A 125 -25.31 -10.27 6.77
N PRO A 126 -25.55 -9.86 8.03
CA PRO A 126 -25.54 -8.44 8.41
C PRO A 126 -24.19 -7.77 8.16
N VAL A 127 -24.23 -6.56 7.60
CA VAL A 127 -23.08 -5.68 7.37
C VAL A 127 -23.24 -4.44 8.25
N VAL A 128 -22.24 -4.19 9.10
CA VAL A 128 -22.11 -2.98 9.91
C VAL A 128 -21.10 -2.05 9.27
N SER A 129 -21.53 -0.82 9.01
CA SER A 129 -20.65 0.22 8.46
C SER A 129 -19.78 0.83 9.55
N LEU A 130 -18.47 0.83 9.31
CA LEU A 130 -17.45 1.48 10.16
C LEU A 130 -16.90 2.75 9.49
N TYR A 131 -17.77 3.46 8.77
CA TYR A 131 -17.47 4.76 8.17
C TYR A 131 -18.47 5.84 8.60
N GLY A 132 -18.00 7.08 8.77
CA GLY A 132 -18.83 8.22 9.17
C GLY A 132 -18.97 8.35 10.68
N SER A 133 -20.16 8.14 11.23
CA SER A 133 -20.43 8.36 12.66
C SER A 133 -19.82 7.29 13.57
N LYS A 134 -19.37 6.18 12.99
CA LYS A 134 -18.81 5.02 13.69
C LYS A 134 -17.61 4.53 12.90
N HIS A 135 -16.44 4.47 13.53
CA HIS A 135 -15.19 3.95 12.92
C HIS A 135 -14.71 2.65 13.55
N ARG A 136 -15.48 2.13 14.52
CA ARG A 136 -15.09 1.02 15.38
C ARG A 136 -16.31 0.19 15.78
N PRO A 137 -16.21 -1.14 15.86
CA PRO A 137 -17.26 -1.97 16.42
C PRO A 137 -17.56 -1.61 17.90
N SER A 138 -18.83 -1.58 18.27
CA SER A 138 -19.25 -1.53 19.67
C SER A 138 -19.13 -2.91 20.33
N ALA A 139 -19.21 -2.95 21.66
CA ALA A 139 -19.28 -4.21 22.41
C ALA A 139 -20.49 -5.07 21.98
N GLU A 140 -21.61 -4.41 21.63
CA GLU A 140 -22.81 -5.07 21.12
C GLU A 140 -22.56 -5.72 19.75
N ASP A 141 -21.90 -5.03 18.81
CA ASP A 141 -21.58 -5.62 17.51
C ASP A 141 -20.67 -6.85 17.65
N LEU A 142 -19.79 -6.87 18.66
CA LEU A 142 -18.86 -7.96 18.90
C LEU A 142 -19.43 -9.08 19.77
N SER A 143 -20.60 -8.89 20.39
CA SER A 143 -21.25 -9.91 21.25
C SER A 143 -21.67 -11.15 20.47
N VAL A 144 -21.93 -11.00 19.16
CA VAL A 144 -22.34 -12.06 18.25
C VAL A 144 -21.18 -12.87 17.67
N ALA A 145 -19.93 -12.57 18.02
CA ALA A 145 -18.74 -13.24 17.50
C ALA A 145 -17.83 -13.78 18.60
N ASP A 146 -17.22 -14.93 18.36
CA ASP A 146 -16.23 -15.56 19.22
C ASP A 146 -14.79 -15.25 18.75
N VAL A 147 -14.61 -15.01 17.46
CA VAL A 147 -13.32 -14.68 16.83
C VAL A 147 -13.51 -13.62 15.75
N LEU A 148 -12.54 -12.72 15.65
CA LEU A 148 -12.49 -11.66 14.65
C LEU A 148 -11.47 -12.01 13.57
N LEU A 149 -11.85 -11.77 12.32
CA LEU A 149 -10.99 -11.89 11.15
C LEU A 149 -10.88 -10.52 10.48
N PHE A 150 -9.69 -10.17 10.01
CA PHE A 150 -9.42 -8.92 9.31
C PHE A 150 -8.68 -9.22 8.01
N ASP A 151 -9.24 -8.76 6.89
CA ASP A 151 -8.65 -8.92 5.56
C ASP A 151 -9.02 -7.73 4.67
N ILE A 152 -8.03 -6.94 4.24
CA ILE A 152 -8.24 -5.82 3.30
C ILE A 152 -6.94 -5.46 2.59
N GLN A 153 -7.03 -5.04 1.33
CA GLN A 153 -5.87 -4.55 0.59
C GLN A 153 -5.64 -3.05 0.85
N ASP A 154 -4.50 -2.76 1.47
CA ASP A 154 -3.97 -1.41 1.70
C ASP A 154 -3.06 -0.95 0.54
N VAL A 155 -2.64 0.33 0.54
CA VAL A 155 -1.78 0.92 -0.50
C VAL A 155 -0.43 1.47 -0.01
N GLY A 156 -0.12 1.34 1.29
CA GLY A 156 1.20 1.68 1.83
C GLY A 156 1.47 3.14 2.12
N THR A 157 0.41 3.95 2.25
CA THR A 157 0.52 5.39 2.55
C THR A 157 -0.29 5.76 3.78
N ARG A 158 0.28 6.54 4.70
CA ARG A 158 -0.29 6.83 6.02
C ARG A 158 -1.72 7.41 5.99
N PHE A 159 -2.02 8.22 4.99
CA PHE A 159 -3.34 8.85 4.84
C PHE A 159 -4.38 7.98 4.12
N TYR A 160 -4.02 6.75 3.75
CA TYR A 160 -4.99 5.74 3.35
C TYR A 160 -5.53 5.04 4.61
N THR A 161 -6.80 5.24 4.90
CA THR A 161 -7.38 5.06 6.24
C THR A 161 -7.62 3.61 6.66
N TYR A 162 -7.24 2.62 5.85
CA TYR A 162 -7.41 1.21 6.20
C TYR A 162 -6.50 0.79 7.36
N ILE A 163 -5.30 1.35 7.48
CA ILE A 163 -4.45 1.12 8.66
C ILE A 163 -5.04 1.74 9.94
N SER A 164 -5.78 2.85 9.82
CA SER A 164 -6.52 3.46 10.94
C SER A 164 -7.73 2.63 11.34
N SER A 165 -8.46 2.11 10.34
CA SER A 165 -9.58 1.19 10.57
C SER A 165 -9.11 -0.12 11.23
N MET A 166 -7.96 -0.65 10.81
CA MET A 166 -7.32 -1.81 11.42
C MET A 166 -6.97 -1.53 12.89
N GLN A 167 -6.37 -0.37 13.20
CA GLN A 167 -6.06 0.01 14.58
C GLN A 167 -7.33 0.04 15.45
N GLU A 168 -8.40 0.71 15.00
CA GLU A 168 -9.65 0.77 15.75
C GLU A 168 -10.28 -0.64 15.92
N TYR A 169 -10.18 -1.50 14.89
CA TYR A 169 -10.64 -2.89 14.98
C TYR A 169 -9.83 -3.72 15.99
N MET A 170 -8.50 -3.55 16.02
CA MET A 170 -7.63 -4.15 17.02
C MET A 170 -7.97 -3.68 18.44
N GLU A 171 -8.20 -2.38 18.63
CA GLU A 171 -8.61 -1.83 19.93
C GLU A 171 -9.98 -2.35 20.37
N ALA A 172 -10.91 -2.57 19.43
CA ALA A 172 -12.20 -3.24 19.68
C ALA A 172 -12.02 -4.68 20.14
N ALA A 173 -11.13 -5.41 19.47
CA ALA A 173 -10.82 -6.80 19.80
C ALA A 173 -10.21 -6.92 21.21
N ILE A 174 -9.24 -6.06 21.55
CA ILE A 174 -8.56 -6.07 22.85
C ILE A 174 -9.55 -5.75 23.97
N GLU A 175 -10.29 -4.65 23.85
CA GLU A 175 -11.25 -4.21 24.87
C GLU A 175 -12.36 -5.22 25.16
N ASN A 176 -12.74 -6.02 24.16
CA ASN A 176 -13.78 -7.04 24.28
C ASN A 176 -13.23 -8.46 24.41
N ASN A 177 -11.91 -8.59 24.61
CA ASN A 177 -11.22 -9.86 24.77
C ASN A 177 -11.52 -10.88 23.65
N LYS A 178 -11.60 -10.40 22.40
CA LYS A 178 -11.87 -11.22 21.22
C LYS A 178 -10.56 -11.59 20.53
N PRO A 179 -10.27 -12.89 20.31
CA PRO A 179 -9.18 -13.32 19.44
C PRO A 179 -9.29 -12.67 18.06
N LEU A 180 -8.18 -12.14 17.56
CA LEU A 180 -8.08 -11.49 16.26
C LEU A 180 -7.09 -12.22 15.35
N ILE A 181 -7.53 -12.51 14.13
CA ILE A 181 -6.71 -13.07 13.06
C ILE A 181 -6.62 -12.02 11.94
N ILE A 182 -5.40 -11.63 11.56
CA ILE A 182 -5.11 -10.73 10.44
C ILE A 182 -4.60 -11.57 9.28
N LEU A 183 -5.28 -11.50 8.15
CA LEU A 183 -4.84 -12.09 6.89
C LEU A 183 -4.00 -11.03 6.17
N ASP A 184 -2.69 -11.24 6.14
CA ASP A 184 -1.79 -10.23 5.62
C ASP A 184 -1.86 -10.15 4.10
N ARG A 185 -1.57 -8.97 3.56
CA ARG A 185 -1.53 -8.69 2.12
C ARG A 185 -0.29 -7.88 1.75
N PRO A 186 0.25 -8.06 0.53
CA PRO A 186 1.40 -7.28 0.06
C PRO A 186 1.12 -5.78 0.12
N ASN A 187 2.12 -5.00 0.51
CA ASN A 187 2.07 -3.55 0.39
C ASN A 187 2.58 -3.15 -1.01
N PRO A 188 1.75 -2.53 -1.88
CA PRO A 188 2.20 -2.13 -3.22
C PRO A 188 3.28 -1.04 -3.19
N ASN A 189 3.40 -0.28 -2.11
CA ASN A 189 4.49 0.68 -1.84
C ASN A 189 5.45 0.17 -0.73
N GLY A 190 5.50 -1.14 -0.50
CA GLY A 190 6.29 -1.77 0.57
C GLY A 190 7.81 -1.68 0.39
N PHE A 191 8.26 -1.23 -0.79
CA PHE A 191 9.65 -1.25 -1.24
C PHE A 191 10.48 0.00 -0.93
N TYR A 192 9.93 0.92 -0.15
CA TYR A 192 10.64 2.11 0.31
C TYR A 192 9.98 2.67 1.57
N VAL A 193 10.69 3.58 2.24
CA VAL A 193 10.21 4.31 3.41
C VAL A 193 10.63 5.77 3.25
N ASP A 194 9.68 6.69 3.13
CA ASP A 194 9.95 8.11 2.87
C ASP A 194 8.83 9.05 3.36
N GLY A 195 9.19 10.33 3.49
CA GLY A 195 8.30 11.42 3.86
C GLY A 195 8.33 11.78 5.36
N PRO A 196 7.73 12.93 5.72
CA PRO A 196 7.71 13.42 7.10
C PRO A 196 6.98 12.45 8.04
N VAL A 197 7.60 12.20 9.18
CA VAL A 197 7.00 11.43 10.27
C VAL A 197 5.91 12.26 10.95
N LEU A 198 4.77 11.63 11.24
CA LEU A 198 3.65 12.28 11.93
C LEU A 198 4.08 12.72 13.34
N ASP A 199 3.91 14.00 13.62
CA ASP A 199 3.77 14.54 14.96
C ASP A 199 2.36 14.22 15.45
N THR A 200 2.24 13.55 16.59
CA THR A 200 0.96 13.13 17.15
C THR A 200 0.07 14.30 17.57
N ALA A 201 0.58 15.53 17.63
CA ALA A 201 -0.24 16.74 17.74
C ALA A 201 -1.17 16.94 16.52
N PHE A 202 -0.81 16.38 15.36
CA PHE A 202 -1.60 16.41 14.12
C PHE A 202 -2.40 15.12 13.89
N ARG A 203 -2.49 14.26 14.91
CA ARG A 203 -3.22 12.99 14.84
C ARG A 203 -4.65 13.18 14.34
N SER A 204 -5.05 12.35 13.38
CA SER A 204 -6.42 12.26 12.86
C SER A 204 -6.64 10.90 12.22
N PHE A 205 -7.83 10.64 11.66
CA PHE A 205 -8.10 9.35 11.00
C PHE A 205 -7.30 9.13 9.70
N VAL A 206 -6.69 10.18 9.13
CA VAL A 206 -5.73 10.07 7.99
C VAL A 206 -4.27 10.00 8.47
N GLY A 207 -4.04 9.76 9.75
CA GLY A 207 -2.71 9.68 10.33
C GLY A 207 -2.80 9.51 11.83
N MET A 208 -2.77 8.27 12.29
CA MET A 208 -2.94 7.96 13.71
C MET A 208 -1.60 7.87 14.44
N GLN A 209 -0.54 7.35 13.83
CA GLN A 209 0.69 6.99 14.55
C GLN A 209 1.94 7.68 13.98
N PRO A 210 3.01 7.83 14.78
CA PRO A 210 4.24 8.52 14.38
C PRO A 210 5.06 7.70 13.36
N ILE A 211 4.48 7.52 12.18
CA ILE A 211 5.05 6.84 11.01
C ILE A 211 5.21 7.85 9.86
N PRO A 212 6.16 7.65 8.94
CA PRO A 212 6.31 8.47 7.74
C PRO A 212 5.13 8.29 6.78
N ILE A 213 5.10 9.09 5.70
CA ILE A 213 4.03 9.00 4.70
C ILE A 213 4.00 7.62 4.07
N VAL A 214 5.15 7.14 3.59
CA VAL A 214 5.32 5.77 3.11
C VAL A 214 6.08 5.00 4.18
N TYR A 215 5.40 4.07 4.82
CA TYR A 215 5.91 3.37 6.01
C TYR A 215 6.55 2.02 5.71
N GLY A 216 6.42 1.51 4.47
CA GLY A 216 7.12 0.31 4.03
C GLY A 216 6.83 -0.95 4.86
N LEU A 217 5.62 -1.08 5.40
CA LEU A 217 5.16 -2.27 6.14
C LEU A 217 3.92 -2.83 5.47
N THR A 218 3.75 -4.14 5.50
CA THR A 218 2.44 -4.76 5.27
C THR A 218 1.47 -4.43 6.41
N ILE A 219 0.19 -4.74 6.22
CA ILE A 219 -0.81 -4.48 7.25
C ILE A 219 -0.60 -5.39 8.48
N GLY A 220 -0.13 -6.62 8.27
CA GLY A 220 0.29 -7.54 9.34
C GLY A 220 1.49 -7.03 10.13
N GLU A 221 2.56 -6.57 9.46
CA GLU A 221 3.72 -5.98 10.15
C GLU A 221 3.35 -4.68 10.87
N TYR A 222 2.45 -3.86 10.30
CA TYR A 222 1.95 -2.66 10.97
C TYR A 222 1.17 -3.02 12.25
N ALA A 223 0.29 -4.02 12.20
CA ALA A 223 -0.39 -4.54 13.40
C ALA A 223 0.61 -5.05 14.46
N TYR A 224 1.65 -5.77 14.02
CA TYR A 224 2.70 -6.25 14.90
C TYR A 224 3.44 -5.08 15.58
N LEU A 225 3.79 -4.05 14.81
CA LEU A 225 4.42 -2.83 15.30
C LEU A 225 3.53 -2.08 16.31
N LEU A 226 2.22 -1.93 16.02
CA LEU A 226 1.28 -1.28 16.94
C LEU A 226 1.25 -1.97 18.31
N ALA A 227 1.17 -3.30 18.29
CA ALA A 227 1.12 -4.09 19.50
C ALA A 227 2.47 -4.07 20.26
N GLY A 228 3.59 -4.20 19.53
CA GLY A 228 4.94 -4.28 20.12
C GLY A 228 5.46 -2.97 20.69
N GLU A 229 5.19 -1.84 20.03
CA GLU A 229 5.59 -0.51 20.54
C GLU A 229 4.58 0.04 21.56
N GLY A 230 3.48 -0.67 21.84
CA GLY A 230 2.44 -0.23 22.76
C GLY A 230 1.71 1.03 22.28
N TRP A 231 1.51 1.16 20.97
CA TRP A 231 0.87 2.33 20.33
C TRP A 231 -0.67 2.24 20.29
N LEU A 232 -1.23 1.14 20.79
CA LEU A 232 -2.66 0.94 21.01
C LEU A 232 -3.07 1.53 22.36
N ARG A 233 -4.36 1.86 22.53
CA ARG A 233 -4.91 2.37 23.81
C ARG A 233 -4.64 1.45 25.01
N GLN A 234 -4.66 0.14 24.78
CA GLN A 234 -4.33 -0.87 25.77
C GLN A 234 -3.08 -1.65 25.35
N LYS A 235 -2.18 -1.91 26.31
CA LYS A 235 -1.00 -2.72 26.05
C LYS A 235 -1.42 -4.15 25.75
N VAL A 236 -0.91 -4.69 24.65
CA VAL A 236 -1.05 -6.11 24.34
C VAL A 236 -0.06 -6.88 25.21
N THR A 237 -0.58 -7.57 26.23
CA THR A 237 0.21 -8.43 27.12
C THR A 237 0.25 -9.88 26.66
N ALA A 238 -0.56 -10.22 25.66
CA ALA A 238 -0.67 -11.56 25.14
C ALA A 238 0.37 -11.88 24.06
N PRO A 239 0.70 -13.17 23.85
CA PRO A 239 1.56 -13.59 22.75
C PRO A 239 0.98 -13.17 21.39
N ILE A 240 1.84 -12.59 20.55
CA ILE A 240 1.56 -12.32 19.14
C ILE A 240 2.05 -13.52 18.35
N ASN A 241 1.12 -14.22 17.68
CA ASN A 241 1.44 -15.40 16.89
C ASN A 241 1.60 -14.98 15.42
N ILE A 242 2.79 -15.15 14.86
CA ILE A 242 3.00 -14.99 13.42
C ILE A 242 2.98 -16.40 12.83
N ALA A 243 1.90 -16.74 12.11
CA ALA A 243 1.75 -18.07 11.54
C ALA A 243 2.92 -18.35 10.59
N SER A 244 3.74 -19.29 11.01
CA SER A 244 4.99 -19.61 10.36
C SER A 244 4.78 -20.66 9.27
N SER A 245 5.85 -21.20 8.71
CA SER A 245 5.78 -22.42 7.90
C SER A 245 5.10 -23.56 8.69
N PRO A 246 4.51 -24.56 8.03
CA PRO A 246 3.85 -25.69 8.69
C PRO A 246 4.67 -26.34 9.83
N GLU A 247 5.99 -26.35 9.71
CA GLU A 247 6.94 -26.93 10.66
C GLU A 247 7.05 -26.14 11.98
N ARG A 248 7.14 -24.81 11.93
CA ARG A 248 7.13 -23.96 13.13
C ARG A 248 5.72 -23.89 13.76
N ALA A 249 4.67 -23.93 12.94
CA ALA A 249 3.29 -24.01 13.42
C ALA A 249 3.01 -25.30 14.23
N ALA A 250 3.67 -26.41 13.91
CA ALA A 250 3.60 -27.65 14.70
C ALA A 250 4.34 -27.53 16.05
N MET A 251 5.41 -26.75 16.12
CA MET A 251 6.18 -26.50 17.34
C MET A 251 5.46 -25.53 18.30
N GLU A 252 4.80 -24.49 17.78
CA GLU A 252 4.02 -23.53 18.56
C GLU A 252 2.74 -24.12 19.16
N ARG A 253 2.08 -25.05 18.45
CA ARG A 253 0.94 -25.82 18.99
C ARG A 253 1.28 -26.57 20.28
N ARG A 254 2.55 -26.92 20.50
CA ARG A 254 3.04 -27.58 21.73
C ARG A 254 3.31 -26.59 22.88
N ARG A 255 3.31 -25.28 22.62
CA ARG A 255 3.60 -24.21 23.59
C ARG A 255 2.42 -23.27 23.87
N ALA A 256 1.23 -23.56 23.32
CA ALA A 256 0.06 -22.71 23.49
C ALA A 256 -0.30 -22.56 24.99
N PRO A 257 -0.46 -21.32 25.49
CA PRO A 257 -0.86 -21.09 26.87
C PRO A 257 -2.22 -21.72 27.16
N THR A 258 -2.35 -22.35 28.31
CA THR A 258 -3.56 -23.04 28.79
C THR A 258 -4.62 -22.11 29.38
N SER A 259 -4.46 -20.77 29.26
CA SER A 259 -5.41 -19.80 29.80
C SER A 259 -6.34 -19.25 28.71
N PRO A 260 -7.63 -19.61 28.71
CA PRO A 260 -8.58 -19.29 27.63
C PRO A 260 -9.19 -17.88 27.72
N LYS A 261 -8.60 -16.95 28.48
CA LYS A 261 -9.20 -15.63 28.77
C LYS A 261 -8.34 -14.41 28.43
N ALA A 262 -7.21 -14.56 27.74
CA ALA A 262 -6.43 -13.42 27.26
C ALA A 262 -6.66 -13.19 25.76
N PHE A 263 -6.72 -11.93 25.34
CA PHE A 263 -6.73 -11.52 23.93
C PHE A 263 -5.62 -12.25 23.17
N SER A 264 -5.81 -12.59 21.90
CA SER A 264 -4.74 -13.19 21.10
C SER A 264 -4.73 -12.56 19.72
N LEU A 265 -3.54 -12.15 19.26
CA LEU A 265 -3.32 -11.68 17.89
C LEU A 265 -2.63 -12.78 17.10
N THR A 266 -3.20 -13.16 15.95
CA THR A 266 -2.57 -14.06 14.98
C THR A 266 -2.43 -13.33 13.64
N ILE A 267 -1.24 -13.33 13.05
CA ILE A 267 -0.99 -12.81 11.71
C ILE A 267 -0.73 -13.99 10.78
N ILE A 268 -1.43 -14.07 9.65
CA ILE A 268 -1.19 -15.05 8.60
C ILE A 268 -0.40 -14.35 7.48
N PRO A 269 0.93 -14.55 7.41
CA PRO A 269 1.75 -13.83 6.44
C PRO A 269 1.60 -14.40 5.04
N CYS A 270 1.93 -13.56 4.06
CA CYS A 270 2.05 -13.95 2.67
C CYS A 270 3.19 -14.97 2.48
N LEU A 271 3.12 -15.77 1.42
CA LEU A 271 4.26 -16.52 0.89
C LEU A 271 4.81 -15.81 -0.34
N ASN A 272 6.12 -15.97 -0.56
CA ASN A 272 6.85 -15.46 -1.73
C ASN A 272 6.79 -13.93 -1.90
N TYR A 273 6.55 -13.19 -0.82
CA TYR A 273 6.62 -11.73 -0.78
C TYR A 273 7.86 -11.28 -0.02
N THR A 274 8.56 -10.30 -0.57
CA THR A 274 9.60 -9.52 0.12
C THR A 274 9.30 -8.04 -0.04
N HIS A 275 9.97 -7.18 0.72
CA HIS A 275 9.86 -5.75 0.47
C HIS A 275 10.48 -5.32 -0.86
N LYS A 276 11.15 -6.18 -1.62
CA LYS A 276 11.59 -5.87 -2.99
C LYS A 276 10.50 -6.08 -4.04
N SER A 277 9.51 -6.93 -3.74
CA SER A 277 8.42 -7.29 -4.65
C SER A 277 7.59 -6.09 -5.10
N LYS A 278 7.16 -6.09 -6.36
CA LYS A 278 6.31 -5.05 -6.97
C LYS A 278 4.91 -5.62 -7.22
N TYR A 279 4.12 -5.69 -6.16
CA TYR A 279 2.77 -6.26 -6.20
C TYR A 279 1.78 -5.32 -6.90
N VAL A 280 1.15 -5.79 -7.98
CA VAL A 280 0.00 -5.13 -8.61
C VAL A 280 -1.29 -5.72 -8.07
N LEU A 281 -2.19 -4.84 -7.63
CA LEU A 281 -3.45 -5.23 -7.02
C LEU A 281 -4.38 -5.84 -8.07
N PRO A 282 -5.00 -7.01 -7.82
CA PRO A 282 -5.97 -7.60 -8.73
C PRO A 282 -7.32 -6.85 -8.74
N VAL A 283 -7.59 -6.08 -7.69
CA VAL A 283 -8.82 -5.30 -7.50
C VAL A 283 -8.43 -3.89 -7.06
N LYS A 284 -8.94 -2.86 -7.76
CA LYS A 284 -8.69 -1.46 -7.38
C LYS A 284 -9.20 -1.20 -5.95
N PRO A 285 -8.41 -0.59 -5.07
CA PRO A 285 -8.74 -0.49 -3.65
C PRO A 285 -9.73 0.65 -3.33
N SER A 286 -9.83 1.64 -4.23
CA SER A 286 -10.76 2.78 -4.17
C SER A 286 -11.16 3.19 -5.60
N PRO A 287 -12.34 3.81 -5.82
CA PRO A 287 -12.74 4.30 -7.13
C PRO A 287 -11.73 5.24 -7.80
N ASN A 288 -11.01 6.03 -7.00
CA ASN A 288 -10.01 7.00 -7.50
C ASN A 288 -8.57 6.49 -7.42
N LEU A 289 -8.34 5.22 -7.08
CA LEU A 289 -7.05 4.53 -7.26
C LEU A 289 -7.25 3.38 -8.25
N PRO A 290 -7.55 3.68 -9.52
CA PRO A 290 -7.99 2.68 -10.49
C PRO A 290 -6.91 1.69 -10.92
N ASP A 291 -5.64 2.09 -10.81
CA ASP A 291 -4.48 1.36 -11.33
C ASP A 291 -3.23 1.56 -10.45
N ILE A 292 -2.16 0.83 -10.77
CA ILE A 292 -0.92 0.85 -10.00
C ILE A 292 -0.18 2.19 -10.13
N GLN A 293 -0.32 2.89 -11.26
CA GLN A 293 0.26 4.21 -11.47
C GLN A 293 -0.30 5.23 -10.49
N SER A 294 -1.62 5.23 -10.29
CA SER A 294 -2.30 6.07 -9.30
C SER A 294 -1.80 5.73 -7.89
N ILE A 295 -1.62 4.45 -7.58
CA ILE A 295 -1.12 3.98 -6.27
C ILE A 295 0.33 4.42 -6.02
N TYR A 296 1.21 4.34 -7.02
CA TYR A 296 2.59 4.81 -6.91
C TYR A 296 2.67 6.33 -6.75
N TRP A 297 1.83 7.07 -7.47
CA TRP A 297 1.79 8.53 -7.36
C TRP A 297 1.10 9.03 -6.10
N TYR A 298 0.22 8.23 -5.48
CA TYR A 298 -0.64 8.65 -4.38
C TYR A 298 0.13 9.29 -3.22
N ALA A 299 1.29 8.73 -2.85
CA ALA A 299 2.14 9.28 -1.79
C ALA A 299 2.59 10.74 -2.05
N SER A 300 2.69 11.13 -3.32
CA SER A 300 3.14 12.46 -3.76
C SER A 300 1.97 13.38 -4.12
N THR A 301 0.95 12.87 -4.82
CA THR A 301 -0.14 13.68 -5.36
C THR A 301 -1.31 13.86 -4.39
N CYS A 302 -1.45 13.02 -3.36
CA CYS A 302 -2.48 13.20 -2.33
C CYS A 302 -2.31 14.50 -1.53
N PHE A 303 -1.10 15.08 -1.46
CA PHE A 303 -0.89 16.42 -0.90
C PHE A 303 -1.79 17.48 -1.53
N PHE A 304 -2.13 17.35 -2.82
CA PHE A 304 -2.97 18.31 -3.51
C PHE A 304 -4.41 18.33 -2.99
N GLU A 305 -4.89 17.30 -2.28
CA GLU A 305 -6.18 17.35 -1.58
C GLU A 305 -6.23 18.48 -0.55
N GLY A 306 -5.09 18.79 0.10
CA GLY A 306 -4.94 19.93 1.01
C GLY A 306 -4.74 21.29 0.34
N THR A 307 -4.80 21.35 -1.00
CA THR A 307 -4.54 22.56 -1.80
C THR A 307 -5.71 22.88 -2.73
N VAL A 308 -5.68 24.07 -3.32
CA VAL A 308 -6.67 24.50 -4.33
C VAL A 308 -6.58 23.74 -5.65
N LEU A 309 -5.45 23.08 -5.96
CA LEU A 309 -5.26 22.35 -7.23
C LEU A 309 -6.05 21.04 -7.23
N SER A 310 -6.78 20.75 -8.31
CA SER A 310 -7.35 19.42 -8.56
C SER A 310 -6.24 18.37 -8.59
N GLU A 311 -6.46 17.25 -7.92
CA GLU A 311 -5.63 16.03 -7.94
C GLU A 311 -6.12 15.01 -8.99
N GLY A 312 -6.92 15.46 -9.97
CA GLY A 312 -7.35 14.64 -11.10
C GLY A 312 -8.59 13.78 -10.86
N ARG A 313 -9.19 13.82 -9.66
CA ARG A 313 -10.54 13.24 -9.44
C ARG A 313 -11.54 13.85 -10.43
N GLY A 314 -12.47 13.04 -10.94
CA GLY A 314 -13.37 13.45 -12.02
C GLY A 314 -12.75 13.37 -13.43
N THR A 315 -11.61 12.70 -13.57
CA THR A 315 -11.00 12.36 -14.86
C THR A 315 -10.76 10.85 -14.92
N ASN A 316 -10.27 10.35 -16.06
CA ASN A 316 -9.80 8.98 -16.18
C ASN A 316 -8.40 8.73 -15.59
N LYS A 317 -7.76 9.75 -15.00
CA LYS A 317 -6.38 9.72 -14.47
C LYS A 317 -6.27 10.32 -13.05
N PRO A 318 -7.13 9.93 -12.08
CA PRO A 318 -7.04 10.45 -10.72
C PRO A 318 -5.68 10.16 -10.10
N PHE A 319 -5.12 11.12 -9.37
CA PHE A 319 -3.78 11.10 -8.77
C PHE A 319 -2.60 10.97 -9.74
N GLN A 320 -2.85 10.88 -11.05
CA GLN A 320 -1.83 10.93 -12.10
C GLN A 320 -1.77 12.30 -12.78
N VAL A 321 -2.82 13.11 -12.68
CA VAL A 321 -2.82 14.51 -13.13
C VAL A 321 -3.12 15.45 -11.97
N PHE A 322 -2.56 16.66 -12.00
CA PHE A 322 -2.95 17.71 -11.06
C PHE A 322 -2.78 19.10 -11.66
N GLY A 323 -3.60 20.07 -11.22
CA GLY A 323 -3.62 21.39 -11.86
C GLY A 323 -4.73 22.33 -11.37
N HIS A 324 -4.74 23.54 -11.92
CA HIS A 324 -5.71 24.60 -11.59
C HIS A 324 -5.92 25.53 -12.80
N PRO A 325 -7.10 26.18 -12.95
CA PRO A 325 -7.38 27.09 -14.08
C PRO A 325 -6.42 28.27 -14.23
N THR A 326 -5.79 28.69 -13.12
CA THR A 326 -4.89 29.86 -13.09
C THR A 326 -3.43 29.51 -13.39
N LEU A 327 -3.09 28.23 -13.59
CA LEU A 327 -1.74 27.82 -13.95
C LEU A 327 -1.45 28.13 -15.43
N PRO A 328 -0.16 28.21 -15.82
CA PRO A 328 0.23 28.59 -17.18
C PRO A 328 -0.40 27.70 -18.28
N LYS A 329 -0.94 28.33 -19.32
CA LYS A 329 -1.70 27.65 -20.39
C LYS A 329 -0.86 26.74 -21.31
N ASN A 330 0.46 26.84 -21.24
CA ASN A 330 1.38 25.96 -21.95
C ASN A 330 1.57 24.60 -21.25
N LEU A 331 0.99 24.42 -20.06
CA LEU A 331 0.95 23.13 -19.35
C LEU A 331 -0.18 22.24 -19.90
N VAL A 332 -0.17 20.97 -19.52
CA VAL A 332 -1.21 20.01 -19.94
C VAL A 332 -2.56 20.42 -19.36
N SER A 333 -3.59 20.41 -20.20
CA SER A 333 -4.94 20.76 -19.78
C SER A 333 -5.82 19.54 -19.51
N PHE A 334 -6.67 19.61 -18.49
CA PHE A 334 -7.71 18.61 -18.21
C PHE A 334 -8.93 19.27 -17.56
N THR A 335 -10.08 18.59 -17.55
CA THR A 335 -11.30 19.12 -16.93
C THR A 335 -11.93 18.05 -16.04
N PRO A 336 -11.93 18.23 -14.71
CA PRO A 336 -12.69 17.38 -13.79
C PRO A 336 -14.18 17.40 -14.10
N ARG A 337 -14.84 16.24 -14.21
CA ARG A 337 -16.27 16.07 -14.44
C ARG A 337 -16.89 15.17 -13.39
N SER A 338 -18.20 15.30 -13.19
CA SER A 338 -18.96 14.33 -12.39
C SER A 338 -18.94 12.97 -13.07
N MET A 339 -18.51 11.93 -12.34
CA MET A 339 -18.50 10.55 -12.81
C MET A 339 -18.60 9.57 -11.62
N PRO A 340 -18.92 8.28 -11.84
CA PRO A 340 -18.92 7.29 -10.76
C PRO A 340 -17.60 7.29 -9.98
N GLY A 341 -17.67 7.33 -8.65
CA GLY A 341 -16.52 7.48 -7.77
C GLY A 341 -16.05 8.91 -7.52
N ALA A 342 -16.53 9.90 -8.28
CA ALA A 342 -16.21 11.33 -8.12
C ALA A 342 -17.37 12.21 -8.62
N THR A 343 -18.46 12.30 -7.86
CA THR A 343 -19.67 13.06 -8.23
C THR A 343 -19.50 14.58 -8.07
N ASN A 344 -18.69 15.00 -7.11
CA ASN A 344 -18.37 16.40 -6.81
C ASN A 344 -16.84 16.63 -6.72
N PRO A 345 -16.09 16.41 -7.83
CA PRO A 345 -14.65 16.62 -7.80
C PRO A 345 -14.30 18.10 -7.63
N LYS A 346 -13.12 18.37 -7.06
CA LYS A 346 -12.59 19.74 -6.96
C LYS A 346 -12.37 20.33 -8.35
N LEU A 347 -12.78 21.59 -8.53
CA LEU A 347 -12.75 22.31 -9.82
C LEU A 347 -13.61 21.64 -10.91
N LYS A 348 -14.72 20.99 -10.50
CA LYS A 348 -15.74 20.43 -11.40
C LYS A 348 -16.11 21.42 -12.51
N ASP A 349 -16.07 20.92 -13.74
CA ASP A 349 -16.40 21.61 -14.98
C ASP A 349 -15.49 22.81 -15.34
N GLN A 350 -14.35 22.98 -14.65
CA GLN A 350 -13.37 24.03 -14.93
C GLN A 350 -12.15 23.46 -15.68
N LEU A 351 -11.74 24.13 -16.77
CA LEU A 351 -10.52 23.78 -17.50
C LEU A 351 -9.29 24.11 -16.63
N CYS A 352 -8.57 23.07 -16.23
CA CYS A 352 -7.36 23.16 -15.43
C CYS A 352 -6.13 23.02 -16.31
N TYR A 353 -5.02 23.66 -15.93
CA TYR A 353 -3.70 23.48 -16.52
C TYR A 353 -2.74 22.94 -15.46
N GLY A 354 -1.82 22.06 -15.82
CA GLY A 354 -0.90 21.45 -14.87
C GLY A 354 -0.07 20.29 -15.44
N TRP A 355 0.15 19.27 -14.62
CA TRP A 355 1.04 18.16 -14.95
C TRP A 355 0.25 16.90 -15.22
N ASP A 356 0.74 16.11 -16.19
CA ASP A 356 0.35 14.73 -16.41
C ASP A 356 1.55 13.82 -16.10
N LEU A 357 1.40 13.03 -15.03
CA LEU A 357 2.39 12.07 -14.54
C LEU A 357 2.06 10.63 -14.97
N SER A 358 1.01 10.43 -15.77
CA SER A 358 0.65 9.12 -16.29
C SER A 358 1.75 8.55 -17.20
N GLY A 359 1.73 7.24 -17.37
CA GLY A 359 2.70 6.50 -18.16
C GLY A 359 2.51 4.99 -17.99
N GLN A 360 3.43 4.22 -18.58
CA GLN A 360 3.48 2.79 -18.30
C GLN A 360 3.91 2.53 -16.84
N PRO A 361 3.46 1.43 -16.19
CA PRO A 361 3.79 1.15 -14.80
C PRO A 361 5.28 1.26 -14.46
N GLU A 362 6.16 0.76 -15.31
CA GLU A 362 7.62 0.76 -15.12
C GLU A 362 8.21 2.16 -15.22
N GLU A 363 7.68 2.98 -16.13
CA GLU A 363 8.07 4.38 -16.29
C GLU A 363 7.64 5.19 -15.06
N VAL A 364 6.41 5.00 -14.59
CA VAL A 364 5.90 5.64 -13.37
C VAL A 364 6.72 5.22 -12.16
N LEU A 365 7.00 3.93 -12.00
CA LEU A 365 7.81 3.41 -10.92
C LEU A 365 9.23 4.02 -10.93
N SER A 366 9.85 4.13 -12.11
CA SER A 366 11.13 4.80 -12.29
C SER A 366 11.08 6.29 -11.90
N LYS A 367 10.01 7.01 -12.29
CA LYS A 367 9.81 8.43 -11.96
C LYS A 367 9.53 8.67 -10.47
N VAL A 368 8.83 7.75 -9.80
CA VAL A 368 8.61 7.78 -8.34
C VAL A 368 9.92 7.54 -7.60
N ASN A 369 10.85 6.78 -8.18
CA ASN A 369 12.22 6.58 -7.71
C ASN A 369 12.37 6.26 -6.21
N ASN A 370 11.41 5.52 -5.64
CA ASN A 370 11.38 5.14 -4.23
C ASN A 370 11.35 6.34 -3.28
N ARG A 371 10.74 7.46 -3.69
CA ARG A 371 10.61 8.67 -2.88
C ARG A 371 9.29 9.38 -3.12
N VAL A 372 8.80 10.04 -2.09
CA VAL A 372 7.72 11.03 -2.21
C VAL A 372 8.25 12.22 -3.03
N GLN A 373 7.72 12.45 -4.23
CA GLN A 373 8.20 13.46 -5.18
C GLN A 373 7.69 14.87 -4.83
N ILE A 374 8.22 15.48 -3.77
CA ILE A 374 7.81 16.83 -3.33
C ILE A 374 8.15 17.95 -4.32
N LYS A 375 9.03 17.71 -5.30
CA LYS A 375 9.32 18.65 -6.38
C LYS A 375 8.05 19.17 -7.08
N TYR A 376 7.04 18.32 -7.23
CA TYR A 376 5.77 18.70 -7.87
C TYR A 376 4.97 19.67 -7.00
N LEU A 377 4.94 19.45 -5.68
CA LEU A 377 4.33 20.38 -4.73
C LEU A 377 5.05 21.73 -4.73
N LEU A 378 6.39 21.71 -4.70
CA LEU A 378 7.22 22.92 -4.72
C LEU A 378 7.02 23.71 -6.02
N GLU A 379 7.00 23.02 -7.16
CA GLU A 379 6.79 23.69 -8.44
C GLU A 379 5.37 24.22 -8.61
N ALA A 380 4.36 23.45 -8.21
CA ALA A 380 2.98 23.91 -8.17
C ALA A 380 2.83 25.17 -7.31
N TYR A 381 3.38 25.16 -6.09
CA TYR A 381 3.37 26.32 -5.22
C TYR A 381 4.09 27.50 -5.87
N ARG A 382 5.26 27.29 -6.49
CA ARG A 382 6.04 28.34 -7.19
C ARG A 382 5.28 28.97 -8.35
N GLN A 383 4.60 28.18 -9.17
CA GLN A 383 3.87 28.68 -10.35
C GLN A 383 2.49 29.24 -10.02
N PHE A 384 1.88 28.87 -8.89
CA PHE A 384 0.56 29.35 -8.52
C PHE A 384 0.57 30.84 -8.14
N PRO A 385 -0.27 31.70 -8.75
CA PRO A 385 -0.15 33.15 -8.56
C PRO A 385 -0.57 33.65 -7.17
N VAL A 386 -1.57 33.02 -6.52
CA VAL A 386 -2.18 33.53 -5.28
C VAL A 386 -1.70 32.72 -4.06
N LYS A 387 -0.44 32.94 -3.64
CA LYS A 387 0.26 32.13 -2.61
C LYS A 387 -0.55 31.90 -1.33
N ASP A 388 -1.19 32.94 -0.82
CA ASP A 388 -1.95 32.90 0.44
C ASP A 388 -3.14 31.93 0.40
N SER A 389 -3.67 31.65 -0.79
CA SER A 389 -4.81 30.75 -0.99
C SER A 389 -4.42 29.33 -1.38
N PHE A 390 -3.13 29.06 -1.66
CA PHE A 390 -2.70 27.77 -2.20
C PHE A 390 -3.12 26.59 -1.31
N PHE A 391 -2.92 26.72 0.00
CA PHE A 391 -3.31 25.73 1.00
C PHE A 391 -4.72 26.02 1.50
N LEU A 392 -5.64 25.07 1.31
CA LEU A 392 -7.05 25.21 1.72
C LEU A 392 -7.17 25.33 3.25
N ASN A 393 -8.12 26.13 3.72
CA ASN A 393 -8.45 26.28 5.15
C ASN A 393 -7.21 26.55 6.02
N LYS A 394 -6.33 27.46 5.56
CA LYS A 394 -5.05 27.80 6.20
C LYS A 394 -4.12 26.59 6.43
N GLY A 395 -4.25 25.55 5.60
CA GLY A 395 -3.43 24.34 5.63
C GLY A 395 -3.84 23.30 6.66
N ASN A 396 -5.02 23.40 7.29
CA ASN A 396 -5.45 22.43 8.31
C ASN A 396 -5.37 20.98 7.81
N PHE A 397 -6.01 20.69 6.66
CA PHE A 397 -5.99 19.33 6.11
C PHE A 397 -4.63 18.95 5.52
N PHE A 398 -3.94 19.89 4.86
CA PHE A 398 -2.59 19.67 4.36
C PHE A 398 -1.63 19.23 5.47
N ASN A 399 -1.67 19.90 6.63
CA ASN A 399 -0.81 19.56 7.77
C ASN A 399 -1.16 18.19 8.38
N LYS A 400 -2.43 17.74 8.31
CA LYS A 400 -2.81 16.38 8.70
C LYS A 400 -2.25 15.34 7.72
N LEU A 401 -2.30 15.61 6.42
CA LEU A 401 -1.70 14.75 5.39
C LEU A 401 -0.17 14.67 5.52
N ALA A 402 0.50 15.82 5.68
CA ALA A 402 1.95 15.90 5.93
C ALA A 402 2.33 15.34 7.30
N GLY A 403 1.43 15.41 8.27
CA GLY A 403 1.62 14.94 9.63
C GLY A 403 2.35 15.93 10.54
N ASN A 404 2.54 17.16 10.08
CA ASN A 404 3.05 18.29 10.85
C ASN A 404 2.76 19.58 10.08
N ASN A 405 3.09 20.73 10.67
CA ASN A 405 3.05 22.05 10.01
C ASN A 405 4.36 22.45 9.33
N VAL A 406 5.44 21.69 9.52
CA VAL A 406 6.81 22.03 9.07
C VAL A 406 6.89 22.03 7.55
N LEU A 407 6.37 21.01 6.88
CA LEU A 407 6.44 20.93 5.41
C LEU A 407 5.77 22.13 4.74
N MET A 408 4.58 22.53 5.20
CA MET A 408 3.88 23.70 4.66
C MET A 408 4.69 24.98 4.86
N GLN A 409 5.28 25.17 6.05
CA GLN A 409 6.10 26.34 6.36
C GLN A 409 7.33 26.40 5.44
N GLN A 410 8.05 25.29 5.29
CA GLN A 410 9.22 25.21 4.43
C GLN A 410 8.90 25.49 2.94
N VAL A 411 7.76 25.00 2.44
CA VAL A 411 7.27 25.33 1.09
C VAL A 411 7.04 26.84 0.95
N LYS A 412 6.43 27.49 1.95
CA LYS A 412 6.17 28.93 1.95
C LYS A 412 7.46 29.76 2.04
N GLU A 413 8.43 29.29 2.79
CA GLU A 413 9.75 29.92 2.96
C GLU A 413 10.67 29.72 1.74
N GLY A 414 10.25 28.92 0.76
CA GLY A 414 11.05 28.66 -0.44
C GLY A 414 12.26 27.76 -0.19
N LYS A 415 12.19 26.90 0.83
CA LYS A 415 13.22 25.89 1.10
C LYS A 415 13.38 24.95 -0.09
N THR A 416 14.62 24.57 -0.34
CA THR A 416 14.96 23.59 -1.38
C THR A 416 14.46 22.20 -0.97
N GLU A 417 14.28 21.30 -1.95
CA GLU A 417 13.93 19.90 -1.66
C GLU A 417 14.98 19.23 -0.77
N ALA A 418 16.26 19.59 -0.90
CA ALA A 418 17.33 19.06 -0.05
C ALA A 418 17.15 19.47 1.42
N GLU A 419 16.92 20.75 1.70
CA GLU A 419 16.68 21.25 3.07
C GLU A 419 15.43 20.63 3.70
N ILE A 420 14.34 20.51 2.93
CA ILE A 420 13.09 19.91 3.42
C ILE A 420 13.33 18.45 3.84
N ARG A 421 14.03 17.68 3.00
CA ARG A 421 14.31 16.27 3.27
C ARG A 421 15.26 16.08 4.45
N GLU A 422 16.30 16.91 4.53
CA GLU A 422 17.22 16.93 5.66
C GLU A 422 16.46 17.13 6.99
N SER A 423 15.43 17.99 6.99
CA SER A 423 14.66 18.29 8.19
C SER A 423 13.87 17.10 8.77
N TRP A 424 13.41 16.16 7.92
CA TRP A 424 12.65 14.99 8.40
C TRP A 424 13.49 13.71 8.51
N GLU A 425 14.70 13.70 7.96
CA GLU A 425 15.59 12.54 7.95
C GLU A 425 15.86 11.97 9.36
N PRO A 426 16.04 12.77 10.44
CA PRO A 426 16.20 12.22 11.79
C PRO A 426 15.01 11.37 12.25
N GLY A 427 13.78 11.84 11.99
CA GLY A 427 12.57 11.10 12.31
C GLY A 427 12.44 9.83 11.45
N LEU A 428 12.77 9.94 10.17
CA LEU A 428 12.73 8.82 9.22
C LEU A 428 13.72 7.70 9.63
N ARG A 429 14.94 8.06 10.04
CA ARG A 429 15.94 7.12 10.54
C ARG A 429 15.46 6.38 11.79
N LYS A 430 14.94 7.12 12.77
CA LYS A 430 14.37 6.54 13.99
C LYS A 430 13.23 5.57 13.67
N PHE A 431 12.33 5.92 12.75
CA PHE A 431 11.27 5.02 12.33
C PHE A 431 11.82 3.76 11.65
N LYS A 432 12.82 3.87 10.76
CA LYS A 432 13.45 2.71 10.12
C LYS A 432 14.07 1.74 11.14
N GLU A 433 14.64 2.25 12.23
CA GLU A 433 15.15 1.41 13.33
C GLU A 433 14.03 0.67 14.09
N ILE A 434 12.91 1.36 14.37
CA ILE A 434 11.73 0.74 14.98
C ILE A 434 11.15 -0.34 14.06
N ARG A 435 10.93 0.01 12.78
CA ARG A 435 10.38 -0.86 11.73
C ARG A 435 11.09 -2.20 11.65
N LYS A 436 12.42 -2.23 11.69
CA LYS A 436 13.24 -3.45 11.59
C LYS A 436 12.88 -4.55 12.60
N LYS A 437 12.36 -4.19 13.78
CA LYS A 437 11.96 -5.16 14.81
C LYS A 437 10.71 -5.96 14.45
N TYR A 438 9.90 -5.42 13.53
CA TYR A 438 8.56 -5.90 13.22
C TYR A 438 8.41 -6.44 11.80
N LEU A 439 9.52 -6.53 11.06
CA LEU A 439 9.51 -7.13 9.73
C LEU A 439 9.25 -8.62 9.82
N ILE A 440 8.31 -9.08 9.01
CA ILE A 440 8.00 -10.49 8.76
C ILE A 440 8.69 -10.95 7.47
N TYR A 441 8.91 -10.03 6.53
CA TYR A 441 9.49 -10.30 5.22
C TYR A 441 10.91 -9.74 5.09
N GLU A 442 11.68 -10.25 4.13
CA GLU A 442 13.01 -9.70 3.82
C GLU A 442 12.90 -8.21 3.44
N ASP A 443 13.75 -7.38 4.04
CA ASP A 443 13.83 -5.95 3.76
C ASP A 443 14.51 -5.67 2.39
N PHE A 444 14.49 -4.42 1.94
CA PHE A 444 15.08 -4.00 0.65
C PHE A 444 16.54 -3.56 0.73
#